data_AF-A0AA38LNU7-F1
#
_entry.id   AF-A0AA38LNU7-F1
#
_cell.length_a   1.000
_cell.length_b   1.000
_cell.length_c   1.000
_cell.angle_alpha   90.00
_cell.angle_beta   90.00
_cell.angle_gamma   90.00
#
_symmetry.space_group_name_H-M   'P 1'
#
loop_
_entity.id
_entity.type
_entity.pdbx_description
1 polymer ?
#
loop_
_entity_poly.entity_id
_entity_poly.type
_entity_poly.pdbx_seq_one_letter_code
_entity_poly.pdbx_strand_id
1 'polypeptide(L)'
;ECPIGTYKIENGSNKSLCWPCPPEILPRRATYISVRGGVTQSSCPYQCISDKYRMPNCYTPLEEVIYALGGPWLFGLLLSGLLVLLALVLSAARMKFVGTDEFSGPAPTPHESQIDHSFPFLESLNEVLETNRAEESQSHVHRMYFMGPNTFGEPWHLPHSPPEQINELVYEDAFNRFVDEINCLTAYQWWEGSVHSILSVLAYPFAWSWQQWRCKRKVQRLREYVRSEYDHACLRSCRSRALYEGLK
;
A
#
# COMPACT_ATOMS: atom_id res chain seq x y z
N GLU A 1 29.54 -56.03 -31.11
CA GLU A 1 29.11 -54.97 -30.17
C GLU A 1 27.62 -54.74 -30.35
N CYS A 2 26.88 -54.50 -29.27
CA CYS A 2 25.46 -54.20 -29.33
C CYS A 2 25.21 -52.74 -29.76
N PRO A 3 24.09 -52.43 -30.44
CA PRO A 3 23.75 -51.07 -30.83
C PRO A 3 23.49 -50.15 -29.62
N ILE A 4 23.55 -48.83 -29.83
CA ILE A 4 23.31 -47.83 -28.77
C ILE A 4 21.91 -48.03 -28.17
N GLY A 5 21.79 -47.92 -26.85
CA GLY A 5 20.53 -48.15 -26.15
C GLY A 5 20.18 -49.62 -25.97
N THR A 6 21.15 -50.53 -26.13
CA THR A 6 21.00 -51.95 -25.80
C THR A 6 22.18 -52.45 -24.97
N TYR A 7 21.94 -53.48 -24.16
CA TYR A 7 22.94 -54.14 -23.31
C TYR A 7 22.90 -55.65 -23.50
N LYS A 8 23.94 -56.36 -23.07
CA LYS A 8 24.04 -57.82 -23.19
C LYS A 8 24.77 -58.41 -22.00
N ILE A 9 24.17 -59.42 -21.36
CA ILE A 9 24.71 -60.04 -20.14
C ILE A 9 25.66 -61.20 -20.46
N GLU A 10 25.38 -61.95 -21.53
CA GLU A 10 26.14 -63.15 -21.91
C GLU A 10 27.32 -62.83 -22.82
N ASN A 11 28.38 -63.62 -22.77
CA ASN A 11 29.53 -63.47 -23.67
C ASN A 11 29.22 -64.03 -25.07
N GLY A 12 29.41 -63.23 -26.12
CA GLY A 12 29.31 -63.70 -27.51
C GLY A 12 29.19 -62.56 -28.52
N SER A 13 29.35 -62.86 -29.81
CA SER A 13 29.28 -61.85 -30.88
C SER A 13 27.87 -61.68 -31.47
N ASN A 14 26.93 -62.60 -31.16
CA ASN A 14 25.61 -62.61 -31.79
C ASN A 14 24.75 -61.41 -31.37
N LYS A 15 24.12 -60.74 -32.35
CA LYS A 15 23.29 -59.52 -32.17
C LYS A 15 21.94 -59.81 -31.51
N SER A 16 21.45 -61.04 -31.59
CA SER A 16 20.20 -61.48 -30.96
C SER A 16 20.24 -61.51 -29.42
N LEU A 17 21.43 -61.39 -28.83
CA LEU A 17 21.65 -61.41 -27.39
C LEU A 17 21.61 -60.00 -26.77
N CYS A 18 21.31 -58.96 -27.56
CA CYS A 18 21.22 -57.58 -27.12
C CYS A 18 19.77 -57.25 -26.70
N TRP A 19 19.60 -56.78 -25.47
CA TRP A 19 18.33 -56.37 -24.89
C TRP A 19 18.23 -54.85 -24.81
N PRO A 20 17.05 -54.25 -25.02
CA PRO A 20 16.87 -52.79 -24.91
C PRO A 20 17.08 -52.31 -23.46
N CYS A 21 17.72 -51.15 -23.31
CA CYS A 21 17.89 -50.52 -22.01
C CYS A 21 16.53 -49.99 -21.49
N PRO A 22 16.24 -50.07 -20.18
CA PRO A 22 14.98 -49.57 -19.61
C PRO A 22 14.82 -48.06 -19.84
N PRO A 23 13.74 -47.60 -20.49
CA PRO A 23 13.53 -46.17 -20.75
C PRO A 23 13.24 -45.35 -19.48
N GLU A 24 12.79 -45.99 -18.40
CA GLU A 24 12.43 -45.32 -17.14
C GLU A 24 13.65 -44.72 -16.41
N ILE A 25 14.84 -45.26 -16.70
CA ILE A 25 16.10 -44.83 -16.08
C ILE A 25 16.70 -43.63 -16.83
N LEU A 26 16.22 -43.33 -18.04
CA LEU A 26 16.75 -42.26 -18.88
C LEU A 26 16.05 -40.91 -18.56
N PRO A 27 16.78 -39.89 -18.10
CA PRO A 27 16.22 -38.55 -17.93
C PRO A 27 15.69 -37.97 -19.25
N ARG A 28 14.63 -37.14 -19.18
CA ARG A 28 13.95 -36.56 -20.37
C ARG A 28 14.86 -35.81 -21.36
N ARG A 29 16.02 -35.32 -20.90
CA ARG A 29 17.01 -34.57 -21.70
C ARG A 29 18.36 -35.28 -21.79
N ALA A 30 18.34 -36.61 -21.75
CA ALA A 30 19.51 -37.46 -21.89
C ALA A 30 19.43 -38.34 -23.14
N THR A 31 20.59 -38.74 -23.66
CA THR A 31 20.74 -39.69 -24.75
C THR A 31 21.77 -40.75 -24.37
N TYR A 32 21.53 -42.00 -24.80
CA TYR A 32 22.49 -43.08 -24.57
C TYR A 32 23.77 -42.88 -25.35
N ILE A 33 24.91 -43.25 -24.75
CA ILE A 33 26.22 -43.17 -25.38
C ILE A 33 26.78 -44.55 -25.70
N SER A 34 27.56 -44.65 -26.78
CA SER A 34 28.31 -45.86 -27.11
C SER A 34 29.57 -45.96 -26.25
N VAL A 35 29.75 -47.08 -25.53
CA VAL A 35 30.99 -47.38 -24.80
C VAL A 35 31.75 -48.48 -25.53
N ARG A 36 33.08 -48.30 -25.63
CA ARG A 36 33.98 -49.27 -26.27
C ARG A 36 33.91 -50.61 -25.55
N GLY A 37 33.61 -51.69 -26.28
CA GLY A 37 33.39 -53.02 -25.69
C GLY A 37 31.94 -53.35 -25.33
N GLY A 38 31.00 -52.41 -25.50
CA GLY A 38 29.58 -52.63 -25.23
C GLY A 38 29.21 -52.57 -23.74
N VAL A 39 27.91 -52.70 -23.44
CA VAL A 39 27.36 -52.56 -22.09
C VAL A 39 26.93 -53.94 -21.58
N THR A 40 27.45 -54.34 -20.41
CA THR A 40 27.16 -55.64 -19.80
C THR A 40 26.07 -55.62 -18.72
N GLN A 41 25.61 -54.43 -18.33
CA GLN A 41 24.61 -54.20 -17.30
C GLN A 41 23.35 -53.53 -17.86
N SER A 42 22.22 -53.70 -17.19
CA SER A 42 20.95 -53.06 -17.57
C SER A 42 20.94 -51.54 -17.41
N SER A 43 21.83 -50.99 -16.56
CA SER A 43 22.02 -49.54 -16.39
C SER A 43 22.95 -49.00 -17.48
N CYS A 44 22.36 -48.59 -18.60
CA CYS A 44 23.11 -48.11 -19.75
C CYS A 44 23.65 -46.69 -19.52
N PRO A 45 24.91 -46.40 -19.91
CA PRO A 45 25.51 -45.09 -19.77
C PRO A 45 24.83 -44.09 -20.70
N TYR A 46 24.56 -42.90 -20.17
CA TYR A 46 23.92 -41.80 -20.87
C TYR A 46 24.66 -40.49 -20.63
N GLN A 47 24.42 -39.53 -21.51
CA GLN A 47 24.86 -38.15 -21.34
C GLN A 47 23.71 -37.19 -21.60
N CYS A 48 23.79 -35.97 -21.07
CA CYS A 48 22.82 -34.95 -21.41
C CYS A 48 22.98 -34.50 -22.86
N ILE A 49 21.88 -34.10 -23.50
CA ILE A 49 21.87 -33.67 -24.93
C ILE A 49 22.84 -32.49 -25.18
N SER A 50 23.10 -31.68 -24.15
CA SER A 50 23.98 -30.51 -24.23
C SER A 50 24.67 -30.29 -22.88
N ASP A 51 25.88 -29.72 -22.92
CA ASP A 51 26.67 -29.32 -21.74
C ASP A 51 25.97 -28.25 -20.86
N LYS A 52 24.90 -27.63 -21.36
CA LYS A 52 24.06 -26.70 -20.59
C LYS A 52 23.28 -27.39 -19.46
N TYR A 53 23.07 -28.69 -19.58
CA TYR A 53 22.34 -29.50 -18.61
C TYR A 53 23.33 -30.22 -17.70
N ARG A 54 22.99 -30.34 -16.43
CA ARG A 54 23.87 -30.95 -15.43
C ARG A 54 23.44 -32.38 -15.09
N MET A 55 24.41 -33.29 -15.11
CA MET A 55 24.29 -34.69 -14.69
C MET A 55 23.97 -34.73 -13.18
N PRO A 56 23.13 -35.66 -12.67
CA PRO A 56 22.59 -36.86 -13.33
C PRO A 56 21.22 -36.68 -14.01
N ASN A 57 20.38 -35.75 -13.55
CA ASN A 57 19.00 -35.65 -14.07
C ASN A 57 18.86 -34.78 -15.33
N CYS A 58 19.96 -34.21 -15.83
CA CYS A 58 20.00 -33.29 -16.95
C CYS A 58 19.06 -32.08 -16.75
N TYR A 59 19.09 -31.52 -15.54
CA TYR A 59 18.33 -30.32 -15.19
C TYR A 59 19.05 -29.05 -15.66
N THR A 60 18.25 -28.01 -15.89
CA THR A 60 18.76 -26.64 -16.04
C THR A 60 19.25 -26.11 -14.69
N PRO A 61 20.16 -25.10 -14.68
CA PRO A 61 20.64 -24.52 -13.42
C PRO A 61 19.50 -23.96 -12.54
N LEU A 62 18.43 -23.45 -13.15
CA LEU A 62 17.24 -22.99 -12.42
C LEU A 62 16.43 -24.16 -11.82
N GLU A 63 16.25 -25.24 -12.57
CA GLU A 63 15.58 -26.45 -12.05
C GLU A 63 16.37 -27.08 -10.90
N GLU A 64 17.71 -27.09 -10.96
CA GLU A 64 18.53 -27.55 -9.84
C GLU A 64 18.21 -26.77 -8.56
N VAL A 65 18.11 -25.44 -8.65
CA VAL A 65 17.73 -24.60 -7.51
C VAL A 65 16.32 -24.96 -7.03
N ILE A 66 15.35 -25.04 -7.94
CA ILE A 66 13.96 -25.38 -7.60
C ILE A 66 13.88 -26.73 -6.86
N TYR A 67 14.55 -27.76 -7.37
CA TYR A 67 14.53 -29.10 -6.76
C TYR A 67 15.40 -29.21 -5.51
N ALA A 68 16.50 -28.45 -5.41
CA ALA A 68 17.29 -28.35 -4.19
C ALA A 68 16.49 -27.71 -3.03
N LEU A 69 15.59 -26.77 -3.35
CA LEU A 69 14.66 -26.13 -2.41
C LEU A 69 13.40 -26.97 -2.12
N GLY A 70 13.38 -28.26 -2.49
CA GLY A 70 12.27 -29.16 -2.21
C GLY A 70 11.15 -29.15 -3.26
N GLY A 71 11.45 -28.63 -4.44
CA GLY A 71 10.60 -28.71 -5.63
C GLY A 71 9.82 -27.42 -5.94
N PRO A 72 9.08 -27.43 -7.07
CA PRO A 72 8.40 -26.23 -7.59
C PRO A 72 7.41 -25.60 -6.60
N TRP A 73 6.73 -26.43 -5.81
CA TRP A 73 5.72 -25.98 -4.85
C TRP A 73 6.34 -25.23 -3.67
N LEU A 74 7.35 -25.80 -3.02
CA LEU A 74 8.03 -25.16 -1.89
C LEU A 74 8.76 -23.89 -2.34
N PHE A 75 9.43 -23.93 -3.48
CA PHE A 75 10.06 -22.74 -4.05
C PHE A 75 9.04 -21.63 -4.33
N GLY A 76 7.89 -21.97 -4.93
CA GLY A 76 6.81 -21.02 -5.18
C GLY A 76 6.25 -20.39 -3.90
N LEU A 77 6.01 -21.20 -2.86
CA LEU A 77 5.55 -20.72 -1.56
C LEU A 77 6.56 -19.77 -0.91
N LEU A 78 7.83 -20.13 -0.89
CA LEU A 78 8.90 -19.29 -0.34
C LEU A 78 9.02 -17.96 -1.10
N LEU A 79 9.01 -18.00 -2.44
CA LEU A 79 9.06 -16.80 -3.27
C LEU A 79 7.84 -15.90 -3.04
N SER A 80 6.64 -16.48 -2.94
CA SER A 80 5.43 -15.73 -2.65
C SER A 80 5.49 -15.04 -1.27
N GLY A 81 5.96 -15.74 -0.24
CA GLY A 81 6.14 -15.18 1.10
C GLY A 81 7.16 -14.03 1.10
N LEU A 82 8.27 -14.17 0.37
CA LEU A 82 9.26 -13.11 0.22
C LEU A 82 8.66 -11.86 -0.44
N LEU A 83 7.88 -12.02 -1.50
CA LEU A 83 7.23 -10.91 -2.19
C LEU A 83 6.20 -10.20 -1.30
N VAL A 84 5.41 -10.96 -0.53
CA VAL A 84 4.45 -10.40 0.45
C VAL A 84 5.20 -9.63 1.54
N LEU A 85 6.29 -10.19 2.08
CA LEU A 85 7.11 -9.51 3.08
C LEU A 85 7.72 -8.22 2.53
N LEU A 86 8.26 -8.25 1.31
CA LEU A 86 8.78 -7.06 0.65
C LEU A 86 7.69 -5.98 0.49
N ALA A 87 6.49 -6.37 0.05
CA ALA A 87 5.35 -5.46 -0.08
C ALA A 87 4.94 -4.84 1.26
N LEU A 88 4.95 -5.62 2.35
CA LEU A 88 4.71 -5.13 3.71
C LEU A 88 5.77 -4.13 4.16
N VAL A 89 7.06 -4.43 3.93
CA VAL A 89 8.17 -3.52 4.28
C VAL A 89 8.05 -2.21 3.50
N LEU A 90 7.77 -2.28 2.19
CA LEU A 90 7.59 -1.09 1.36
C LEU A 90 6.37 -0.27 1.80
N SER A 91 5.28 -0.92 2.21
CA SER A 91 4.09 -0.26 2.75
C SER A 91 4.39 0.44 4.08
N ALA A 92 5.09 -0.24 5.00
CA ALA A 92 5.51 0.33 6.27
C ALA A 92 6.48 1.50 6.08
N ALA A 93 7.43 1.38 5.15
CA ALA A 93 8.33 2.48 4.79
C ALA A 93 7.53 3.67 4.26
N ARG A 94 6.59 3.47 3.32
CA ARG A 94 5.71 4.53 2.81
C ARG A 94 4.90 5.19 3.93
N MET A 95 4.36 4.43 4.88
CA MET A 95 3.65 4.99 6.03
C MET A 95 4.56 5.86 6.91
N LYS A 96 5.80 5.43 7.14
CA LYS A 96 6.76 6.22 7.94
C LYS A 96 7.16 7.52 7.24
N PHE A 97 7.43 7.48 5.94
CA PHE A 97 7.75 8.70 5.19
C PHE A 97 6.57 9.67 5.09
N VAL A 98 5.34 9.16 4.94
CA VAL A 98 4.13 10.02 4.90
C VAL A 98 3.74 10.54 6.30
N GLY A 99 4.09 9.82 7.37
CA GLY A 99 3.82 10.23 8.75
C GLY A 99 4.81 11.27 9.31
N THR A 100 6.04 11.32 8.79
CA THR A 100 7.06 12.28 9.25
C THR A 100 6.83 13.70 8.72
N ASP A 101 6.15 13.86 7.58
CA ASP A 101 5.85 15.19 7.02
C ASP A 101 4.68 15.93 7.70
N GLU A 102 3.85 15.27 8.52
CA GLU A 102 2.67 15.90 9.15
C GLU A 102 2.63 15.88 10.70
N PHE A 103 3.57 15.24 11.41
CA PHE A 103 3.46 15.04 12.87
C PHE A 103 4.63 15.55 13.73
N SER A 104 5.35 16.59 13.28
CA SER A 104 6.25 17.37 14.15
C SER A 104 5.61 18.69 14.53
N GLY A 105 4.66 18.62 15.48
CA GLY A 105 4.14 19.79 16.18
C GLY A 105 3.80 19.40 17.62
N PRO A 106 4.69 19.65 18.60
CA PRO A 106 4.37 19.40 19.99
C PRO A 106 3.35 20.44 20.45
N ALA A 107 2.19 19.99 20.94
CA ALA A 107 1.22 20.86 21.59
C ALA A 107 1.62 21.06 23.07
N PRO A 108 1.86 22.29 23.55
CA PRO A 108 1.93 22.57 24.98
C PRO A 108 0.54 22.87 25.53
N THR A 109 0.27 22.35 26.72
CA THR A 109 -0.86 22.69 27.60
C THR A 109 -0.88 24.19 27.94
N PRO A 110 -2.05 24.85 28.09
CA PRO A 110 -2.08 26.25 28.48
C PRO A 110 -1.83 26.37 29.99
N HIS A 111 -0.70 26.97 30.36
CA HIS A 111 -0.52 27.60 31.66
C HIS A 111 -0.61 29.12 31.49
N GLU A 112 -1.58 29.68 32.20
CA GLU A 112 -1.91 31.08 32.36
C GLU A 112 -0.79 31.82 33.13
N SER A 113 -0.22 32.89 32.54
CA SER A 113 0.37 34.00 33.31
C SER A 113 0.63 35.25 32.46
N GLN A 114 -0.07 36.31 32.84
CA GLN A 114 0.15 37.74 32.58
C GLN A 114 1.62 38.20 32.75
N ILE A 115 2.12 39.09 31.87
CA ILE A 115 3.13 40.18 32.05
C ILE A 115 3.29 40.87 30.66
N ASP A 116 2.87 42.11 30.42
CA ASP A 116 3.45 43.45 30.72
C ASP A 116 4.59 43.92 29.77
N HIS A 117 4.44 45.13 29.22
CA HIS A 117 5.19 45.70 28.07
C HIS A 117 6.63 46.16 28.39
N SER A 118 7.59 45.96 27.46
CA SER A 118 8.54 46.98 26.94
C SER A 118 9.72 46.38 26.13
N PHE A 119 10.21 47.16 25.16
CA PHE A 119 11.40 47.02 24.28
C PHE A 119 11.16 46.51 22.84
N PRO A 120 11.64 47.25 21.80
CA PRO A 120 11.60 46.81 20.42
C PRO A 120 12.80 45.90 20.17
N PHE A 121 12.58 44.59 20.21
CA PHE A 121 13.55 43.59 19.81
C PHE A 121 13.27 43.17 18.37
N LEU A 122 14.32 42.91 17.59
CA LEU A 122 14.19 42.52 16.18
C LEU A 122 13.47 41.17 16.11
N GLU A 123 12.23 41.25 15.65
CA GLU A 123 11.33 40.11 15.48
C GLU A 123 11.92 39.17 14.44
N SER A 124 12.32 37.99 14.90
CA SER A 124 12.88 36.93 14.07
C SER A 124 11.79 36.43 13.13
N LEU A 125 12.12 36.01 11.90
CA LEU A 125 11.17 35.39 10.96
C LEU A 125 10.38 34.19 11.55
N ASN A 126 10.88 33.61 12.65
CA ASN A 126 10.18 32.58 13.40
C ASN A 126 9.00 33.14 14.24
N GLU A 127 9.11 34.37 14.75
CA GLU A 127 7.99 35.09 15.36
C GLU A 127 6.93 35.46 14.31
N VAL A 128 7.31 35.81 13.08
CA VAL A 128 6.33 36.12 12.00
C VAL A 128 5.51 34.90 11.56
N LEU A 129 6.07 33.68 11.67
CA LEU A 129 5.32 32.44 11.43
C LEU A 129 4.40 32.10 12.61
N GLU A 130 4.85 32.38 13.85
CA GLU A 130 4.06 32.26 15.07
C GLU A 130 2.94 33.31 15.12
N THR A 131 3.15 34.54 14.64
CA THR A 131 2.09 35.56 14.51
C THR A 131 1.10 35.19 13.44
N ASN A 132 1.47 34.59 12.30
CA ASN A 132 0.47 34.07 11.36
C ASN A 132 -0.42 32.97 11.99
N ARG A 133 0.15 32.15 12.89
CA ARG A 133 -0.57 31.09 13.60
C ARG A 133 -1.37 31.62 14.81
N ALA A 134 -0.96 32.74 15.40
CA ALA A 134 -1.61 33.42 16.52
C ALA A 134 -2.61 34.51 16.08
N GLU A 135 -2.42 35.17 14.93
CA GLU A 135 -3.37 36.12 14.31
C GLU A 135 -4.61 35.40 13.78
N GLU A 136 -4.48 34.16 13.28
CA GLU A 136 -5.63 33.29 13.04
C GLU A 136 -6.47 33.14 14.33
N SER A 137 -5.85 33.04 15.50
CA SER A 137 -6.55 32.87 16.78
C SER A 137 -7.33 34.10 17.27
N GLN A 138 -6.97 35.32 16.84
CA GLN A 138 -7.69 36.55 17.20
C GLN A 138 -8.86 36.89 16.25
N SER A 139 -9.00 36.18 15.12
CA SER A 139 -10.07 36.35 14.13
C SER A 139 -11.04 35.16 14.03
N HIS A 140 -10.95 34.18 14.93
CA HIS A 140 -11.83 33.02 14.96
C HIS A 140 -13.08 33.28 15.81
N VAL A 141 -14.25 33.43 15.16
CA VAL A 141 -15.55 33.56 15.85
C VAL A 141 -15.90 32.28 16.61
N HIS A 142 -15.78 31.11 15.98
CA HIS A 142 -16.09 29.82 16.60
C HIS A 142 -15.47 28.65 15.81
N ARG A 143 -15.00 27.61 16.51
CA ARG A 143 -14.50 26.37 15.91
C ARG A 143 -15.59 25.31 15.91
N MET A 144 -15.95 24.81 14.74
CA MET A 144 -16.84 23.67 14.58
C MET A 144 -16.07 22.35 14.55
N TYR A 145 -16.65 21.31 15.14
CA TYR A 145 -16.08 19.97 15.14
C TYR A 145 -16.97 19.01 14.35
N PHE A 146 -16.34 18.20 13.51
CA PHE A 146 -17.01 17.09 12.86
C PHE A 146 -17.35 16.00 13.86
N MET A 147 -18.54 15.42 13.70
CA MET A 147 -19.05 14.29 14.46
C MET A 147 -18.83 12.99 13.68
N GLY A 148 -18.78 11.87 14.41
CA GLY A 148 -18.67 10.53 13.85
C GLY A 148 -17.22 10.01 13.69
N PRO A 149 -17.04 8.69 13.59
CA PRO A 149 -15.74 8.02 13.51
C PRO A 149 -15.10 8.06 12.11
N ASN A 150 -15.76 8.65 11.10
CA ASN A 150 -15.32 8.69 9.70
C ASN A 150 -15.09 7.30 9.09
N THR A 151 -16.08 6.43 9.27
CA THR A 151 -16.12 5.13 8.61
C THR A 151 -16.99 5.22 7.35
N PHE A 152 -16.91 4.22 6.47
CA PHE A 152 -17.77 4.18 5.28
C PHE A 152 -19.27 4.14 5.61
N GLY A 153 -19.64 3.61 6.78
CA GLY A 153 -21.03 3.58 7.27
C GLY A 153 -21.43 4.84 8.04
N GLU A 154 -20.46 5.55 8.62
CA GLU A 154 -20.69 6.75 9.41
C GLU A 154 -19.61 7.80 9.07
N PRO A 155 -19.83 8.58 7.99
CA PRO A 155 -18.91 9.63 7.58
C PRO A 155 -18.90 10.79 8.58
N TRP A 156 -17.89 11.65 8.48
CA TRP A 156 -17.90 12.92 9.20
C TRP A 156 -19.11 13.75 8.83
N HIS A 157 -19.76 14.33 9.83
CA HIS A 157 -20.90 15.22 9.62
C HIS A 157 -20.92 16.35 10.65
N LEU A 158 -21.57 17.45 10.30
CA LEU A 158 -21.89 18.55 11.20
C LEU A 158 -23.37 18.48 11.62
N PRO A 159 -23.71 18.91 12.85
CA PRO A 159 -25.10 18.96 13.29
C PRO A 159 -25.89 20.06 12.57
N HIS A 160 -27.17 19.81 12.26
CA HIS A 160 -28.11 20.76 11.63
C HIS A 160 -28.69 21.79 12.62
N SER A 161 -27.93 22.12 13.67
CA SER A 161 -28.33 23.12 14.66
C SER A 161 -27.11 23.96 15.01
N PRO A 162 -27.17 25.29 14.87
CA PRO A 162 -26.05 26.14 15.23
C PRO A 162 -25.78 26.03 16.74
N PRO A 163 -24.50 25.92 17.16
CA PRO A 163 -24.12 26.01 18.57
C PRO A 163 -24.65 27.28 19.22
N GLU A 164 -25.00 27.20 20.51
CA GLU A 164 -25.56 28.34 21.26
C GLU A 164 -24.69 29.60 21.15
N GLN A 165 -23.37 29.46 21.06
CA GLN A 165 -22.42 30.57 20.97
C GLN A 165 -22.52 31.38 19.68
N ILE A 166 -23.04 30.79 18.60
CA ILE A 166 -23.14 31.44 17.29
C ILE A 166 -24.56 31.58 16.77
N ASN A 167 -25.55 31.06 17.51
CA ASN A 167 -26.95 31.09 17.12
C ASN A 167 -27.46 32.53 16.85
N GLU A 168 -26.96 33.51 17.61
CA GLU A 168 -27.29 34.93 17.40
C GLU A 168 -26.60 35.54 16.18
N LEU A 169 -25.43 35.03 15.81
CA LEU A 169 -24.59 35.54 14.72
C LEU A 169 -24.96 34.97 13.35
N VAL A 170 -25.70 33.87 13.32
CA VAL A 170 -25.91 33.06 12.11
C VAL A 170 -27.39 32.90 11.77
N TYR A 171 -27.74 32.99 10.48
CA TYR A 171 -29.06 32.59 9.99
C TYR A 171 -29.17 31.07 9.97
N GLU A 172 -30.12 30.51 10.72
CA GLU A 172 -30.32 29.06 10.87
C GLU A 172 -30.57 28.36 9.53
N ASP A 173 -31.42 28.92 8.66
CA ASP A 173 -31.68 28.34 7.33
C ASP A 173 -30.46 28.34 6.40
N ALA A 174 -29.60 29.36 6.51
CA ALA A 174 -28.36 29.42 5.74
C ALA A 174 -27.32 28.45 6.29
N PHE A 175 -27.27 28.33 7.62
CA PHE A 175 -26.42 27.36 8.31
C PHE A 175 -26.77 25.92 7.94
N ASN A 176 -28.06 25.58 7.94
CA ASN A 176 -28.50 24.22 7.63
C ASN A 176 -28.14 23.82 6.20
N ARG A 177 -28.27 24.74 5.23
CA ARG A 177 -27.80 24.50 3.85
C ARG A 177 -26.29 24.33 3.76
N PHE A 178 -25.51 25.13 4.48
CA PHE A 178 -24.06 24.94 4.58
C PHE A 178 -23.71 23.56 5.16
N VAL A 179 -24.39 23.15 6.23
CA VAL A 179 -24.22 21.82 6.83
C VAL A 179 -24.58 20.72 5.85
N ASP A 180 -25.67 20.84 5.10
CA ASP A 180 -26.06 19.88 4.05
C ASP A 180 -24.96 19.73 3.00
N GLU A 181 -24.41 20.84 2.50
CA GLU A 181 -23.34 20.83 1.51
C GLU A 181 -22.07 20.16 2.04
N ILE A 182 -21.66 20.50 3.27
CA ILE A 182 -20.51 19.88 3.95
C ILE A 182 -20.74 18.38 4.17
N ASN A 183 -21.90 17.97 4.68
CA ASN A 183 -22.24 16.58 4.95
C ASN A 183 -22.29 15.76 3.65
N CYS A 184 -22.74 16.36 2.55
CA CYS A 184 -22.75 15.73 1.23
C CYS A 184 -21.33 15.57 0.67
N LEU A 185 -20.43 16.54 0.91
CA LEU A 185 -19.02 16.47 0.52
C LEU A 185 -18.25 15.39 1.29
N THR A 186 -18.52 15.24 2.58
CA THR A 186 -17.87 14.24 3.46
C THR A 186 -18.45 12.83 3.28
N ALA A 187 -19.70 12.69 2.81
CA ALA A 187 -20.34 11.40 2.59
C ALA A 187 -19.54 10.50 1.62
N TYR A 188 -19.39 9.23 1.98
CA TYR A 188 -18.77 8.23 1.13
C TYR A 188 -19.76 7.67 0.11
N GLN A 189 -19.28 7.43 -1.10
CA GLN A 189 -20.08 6.73 -2.11
C GLN A 189 -20.11 5.23 -1.82
N TRP A 190 -21.22 4.56 -2.15
CA TRP A 190 -21.42 3.13 -1.87
C TRP A 190 -20.30 2.23 -2.43
N TRP A 191 -19.78 2.55 -3.61
CA TRP A 191 -18.72 1.77 -4.25
C TRP A 191 -17.38 1.86 -3.50
N GLU A 192 -17.15 2.92 -2.72
CA GLU A 192 -15.91 3.09 -1.95
C GLU A 192 -15.80 2.03 -0.86
N GLY A 193 -16.92 1.70 -0.21
CA GLY A 193 -17.02 0.61 0.74
C GLY A 193 -16.79 -0.76 0.09
N SER A 194 -17.36 -0.98 -1.10
CA SER A 194 -17.15 -2.22 -1.87
C SER A 194 -15.67 -2.42 -2.24
N VAL A 195 -15.00 -1.36 -2.73
CA VAL A 195 -13.57 -1.42 -3.04
C VAL A 195 -12.77 -1.72 -1.79
N HIS A 196 -13.02 -1.02 -0.68
CA HIS A 196 -12.32 -1.29 0.58
C HIS A 196 -12.51 -2.74 1.05
N SER A 197 -13.71 -3.30 0.92
CA SER A 197 -14.00 -4.69 1.28
C SER A 197 -13.25 -5.70 0.39
N ILE A 198 -13.16 -5.45 -0.92
CA ILE A 198 -12.37 -6.30 -1.83
C ILE A 198 -10.89 -6.22 -1.45
N LEU A 199 -10.38 -5.01 -1.22
CA LEU A 199 -8.98 -4.80 -0.84
C LEU A 199 -8.64 -5.44 0.51
N SER A 200 -9.58 -5.45 1.47
CA SER A 200 -9.33 -6.05 2.78
C SER A 200 -9.22 -7.56 2.71
N VAL A 201 -9.94 -8.21 1.79
CA VAL A 201 -9.83 -9.65 1.50
C VAL A 201 -8.53 -9.97 0.75
N LEU A 202 -8.13 -9.14 -0.22
CA LEU A 202 -6.93 -9.38 -1.03
C LEU A 202 -5.63 -9.09 -0.27
N ALA A 203 -5.57 -7.94 0.39
CA ALA A 203 -4.43 -7.47 1.15
C ALA A 203 -4.85 -6.36 2.11
N TYR A 204 -5.07 -6.72 3.38
CA TYR A 204 -5.36 -5.79 4.46
C TYR A 204 -4.52 -4.49 4.49
N PRO A 205 -3.17 -4.51 4.33
CA PRO A 205 -2.39 -3.27 4.32
C PRO A 205 -2.76 -2.32 3.17
N PHE A 206 -3.20 -2.86 2.03
CA PHE A 206 -3.64 -2.09 0.89
C PHE A 206 -5.04 -1.49 1.09
N ALA A 207 -5.93 -2.22 1.78
CA ALA A 207 -7.21 -1.68 2.20
C ALA A 207 -7.05 -0.48 3.13
N TRP A 208 -6.18 -0.60 4.13
CA TRP A 208 -5.90 0.48 5.08
C TRP A 208 -5.30 1.71 4.37
N SER A 209 -4.30 1.52 3.49
CA SER A 209 -3.68 2.63 2.76
C SER A 209 -4.67 3.32 1.82
N TRP A 210 -5.54 2.56 1.16
CA TRP A 210 -6.62 3.07 0.35
C TRP A 210 -7.59 3.94 1.18
N GLN A 211 -8.05 3.44 2.33
CA GLN A 211 -8.94 4.18 3.22
C GLN A 211 -8.31 5.51 3.67
N GLN A 212 -7.04 5.49 4.08
CA GLN A 212 -6.32 6.70 4.48
C GLN A 212 -6.22 7.70 3.33
N TRP A 213 -5.88 7.25 2.12
CA TRP A 213 -5.83 8.10 0.94
C TRP A 213 -7.19 8.74 0.61
N ARG A 214 -8.28 7.97 0.71
CA ARG A 214 -9.65 8.48 0.52
C ARG A 214 -9.99 9.57 1.54
N CYS A 215 -9.68 9.33 2.81
CA CYS A 215 -9.88 10.29 3.89
C CYS A 215 -9.11 11.60 3.63
N LYS A 216 -7.81 11.51 3.30
CA LYS A 216 -6.99 12.70 2.98
C LYS A 216 -7.55 13.49 1.81
N ARG A 217 -8.00 12.81 0.75
CA ARG A 217 -8.58 13.47 -0.44
C ARG A 217 -9.89 14.19 -0.12
N LYS A 218 -10.70 13.65 0.80
CA LYS A 218 -11.93 14.29 1.29
C LYS A 218 -11.61 15.54 2.12
N VAL A 219 -10.63 15.48 3.01
CA VAL A 219 -10.16 16.65 3.77
C VAL A 219 -9.64 17.74 2.85
N GLN A 220 -8.84 17.39 1.83
CA GLN A 220 -8.34 18.35 0.85
C GLN A 220 -9.49 19.05 0.11
N ARG A 221 -10.47 18.28 -0.39
CA ARG A 221 -11.64 18.84 -1.07
C ARG A 221 -12.47 19.73 -0.14
N LEU A 222 -12.64 19.35 1.12
CA LEU A 222 -13.33 20.16 2.12
C LEU A 222 -12.59 21.48 2.37
N ARG A 223 -11.26 21.43 2.47
CA ARG A 223 -10.41 22.62 2.64
C ARG A 223 -10.48 23.54 1.44
N GLU A 224 -10.50 22.99 0.23
CA GLU A 224 -10.69 23.74 -1.01
C GLU A 224 -12.07 24.42 -1.01
N TYR A 225 -13.15 23.66 -0.77
CA TYR A 225 -14.51 24.20 -0.71
C TYR A 225 -14.64 25.37 0.27
N VAL A 226 -14.17 25.22 1.51
CA VAL A 226 -14.22 26.28 2.52
C VAL A 226 -13.37 27.50 2.12
N ARG A 227 -12.23 27.29 1.45
CA ARG A 227 -11.35 28.38 1.03
C ARG A 227 -11.90 29.13 -0.19
N SER A 228 -12.42 28.43 -1.20
CA SER A 228 -12.73 29.04 -2.50
C SER A 228 -14.20 29.32 -2.69
N GLU A 229 -15.09 28.43 -2.26
CA GLU A 229 -16.48 28.37 -2.71
C GLU A 229 -17.50 28.80 -1.64
N TYR A 230 -17.12 28.77 -0.37
CA TYR A 230 -18.00 29.20 0.72
C TYR A 230 -18.10 30.74 0.82
N ASP A 231 -19.30 31.27 0.61
CA ASP A 231 -19.60 32.72 0.57
C ASP A 231 -19.97 33.34 1.92
N HIS A 232 -19.73 32.65 3.05
CA HIS A 232 -20.06 33.11 4.41
C HIS A 232 -21.52 33.60 4.61
N ALA A 233 -22.44 33.15 3.74
CA ALA A 233 -23.84 33.59 3.70
C ALA A 233 -24.61 33.31 5.01
N CYS A 234 -24.07 32.44 5.85
CA CYS A 234 -24.59 32.12 7.17
C CYS A 234 -24.53 33.31 8.13
N LEU A 235 -23.55 34.22 8.00
CA LEU A 235 -23.36 35.32 8.96
C LEU A 235 -24.41 36.42 8.79
N ARG A 236 -25.08 36.80 9.89
CA ARG A 236 -26.12 37.85 9.89
C ARG A 236 -25.57 39.27 9.66
N SER A 237 -24.36 39.56 10.11
CA SER A 237 -23.79 40.90 10.07
C SER A 237 -23.02 41.18 8.77
N CYS A 238 -23.36 42.27 8.08
CA CYS A 238 -22.62 42.75 6.91
C CYS A 238 -21.16 43.09 7.27
N ARG A 239 -20.91 43.56 8.50
CA ARG A 239 -19.56 43.88 8.99
C ARG A 239 -18.72 42.61 9.16
N SER A 240 -19.30 41.52 9.67
CA SER A 240 -18.57 40.25 9.77
C SER A 240 -18.32 39.61 8.41
N ARG A 241 -19.26 39.75 7.46
CA ARG A 241 -19.09 39.27 6.09
C ARG A 241 -17.94 40.00 5.37
N ALA A 242 -17.94 41.32 5.40
CA ALA A 242 -16.90 42.13 4.78
C ALA A 242 -15.51 41.88 5.40
N LEU A 243 -15.45 41.61 6.71
CA LEU A 243 -14.19 41.29 7.40
C LEU A 243 -13.62 39.95 6.93
N TYR A 244 -14.46 38.92 6.77
CA TYR A 244 -14.00 37.62 6.25
C TYR A 244 -13.66 37.63 4.76
N GLU A 245 -14.42 38.36 3.94
CA GLU A 245 -14.07 38.55 2.53
C GLU A 245 -12.73 39.26 2.35
N GLY A 246 -12.35 40.16 3.29
CA GLY A 246 -11.05 40.83 3.29
C GLY A 246 -9.87 39.98 3.79
N LEU A 247 -10.13 38.84 4.44
CA LEU A 247 -9.10 37.90 4.93
C LEU A 247 -8.77 36.78 3.92
N LYS A 248 -9.51 36.71 2.80
CA LYS A 248 -9.35 35.70 1.74
C LYS A 248 -8.25 36.09 0.76
#